data_AF-A0A9E4JME9-F1
#
_entry.id   AF-A0A9E4JME9-F1
#
_cell.length_a   1.000
_cell.length_b   1.000
_cell.length_c   1.000
_cell.angle_alpha   90.00
_cell.angle_beta   90.00
_cell.angle_gamma   90.00
#
_symmetry.space_group_name_H-M   'P 1'
#
loop_
_entity.id
_entity.type
_entity.pdbx_description
1 polymer ?
#
loop_
_entity_poly.entity_id
_entity_poly.type
_entity_poly.pdbx_seq_one_letter_code
_entity_poly.pdbx_strand_id
1 'polypeptide(L)'
;MKSLKEAISQAQQISQGRALYDEAQDRISEWTERSQRLEFQPILDRAVQIASDGDLAQAISVAEQIKPGIVLYPEAKMKVDGWKAELQDTKNVQDAENIAASGTVDSYVKAIQLASQVSPSSSWRGRADRLIGEWSQEMLDIGLDQSVYDLPAAIATLKKIPYGTNAFNAAKPQIQTWEGWLNPPPPQPEPQPEPQPEPPRSNDYNDYGNYDDGYNYNNEDGYQDYNSQPYQPIQQTPTLQPQISPSEIYNDSVELNKPITVNKVSDIR
;
A
#
# COMPACT_ATOMS: atom_id res chain seq x y z
N MET A 1 8.37 40.40 -35.11
CA MET A 1 9.34 39.36 -35.50
C MET A 1 10.32 39.83 -36.57
N LYS A 2 9.85 40.42 -37.68
CA LYS A 2 10.72 40.93 -38.76
C LYS A 2 11.80 41.93 -38.27
N SER A 3 11.42 42.86 -37.38
CA SER A 3 12.35 43.85 -36.81
C SER A 3 13.44 43.28 -35.89
N LEU A 4 13.17 42.19 -35.15
CA LEU A 4 14.17 41.56 -34.27
C LEU A 4 15.21 40.78 -35.09
N LYS A 5 14.77 40.04 -36.11
CA LYS A 5 15.68 39.32 -37.02
C LYS A 5 16.57 40.30 -37.80
N GLU A 6 16.01 41.45 -38.21
CA GLU A 6 16.77 42.53 -38.85
C GLU A 6 17.77 43.21 -37.88
N ALA A 7 17.35 43.51 -36.64
CA ALA A 7 18.23 44.10 -35.64
C ALA A 7 19.42 43.19 -35.28
N ILE A 8 19.16 41.88 -35.12
CA ILE A 8 20.21 40.86 -34.94
C ILE A 8 21.19 40.87 -36.11
N SER A 9 20.67 40.89 -37.35
CA SER A 9 21.51 40.90 -38.55
C SER A 9 22.40 42.15 -38.64
N GLN A 10 21.91 43.32 -38.22
CA GLN A 10 22.72 44.55 -38.18
C GLN A 10 23.79 44.50 -37.09
N ALA A 11 23.43 44.06 -35.89
CA ALA A 11 24.39 43.94 -34.78
C ALA A 11 25.51 42.93 -35.09
N GLN A 12 25.21 41.86 -35.85
CA GLN A 12 26.20 40.88 -36.32
C GLN A 12 27.27 41.46 -37.25
N GLN A 13 27.05 42.65 -37.82
CA GLN A 13 28.05 43.32 -38.67
C GLN A 13 29.19 43.97 -37.86
N ILE A 14 29.04 44.10 -36.54
CA ILE A 14 30.07 44.68 -35.67
C ILE A 14 31.14 43.61 -35.43
N SER A 15 32.31 43.80 -36.05
CA SER A 15 33.43 42.85 -35.95
C SER A 15 34.15 42.90 -34.60
N GLN A 16 34.81 41.80 -34.25
CA GLN A 16 35.66 41.69 -33.07
C GLN A 16 36.74 42.78 -33.06
N GLY A 17 36.97 43.42 -31.91
CA GLY A 17 37.93 44.52 -31.74
C GLY A 17 37.36 45.93 -31.91
N ARG A 18 36.05 46.05 -32.17
CA ARG A 18 35.33 47.35 -32.14
C ARG A 18 34.85 47.66 -30.72
N ALA A 19 34.81 48.94 -30.38
CA ALA A 19 34.41 49.42 -29.05
C ALA A 19 33.01 48.94 -28.60
N LEU A 20 32.10 48.64 -29.55
CA LEU A 20 30.74 48.19 -29.28
C LEU A 20 30.54 46.68 -29.50
N TYR A 21 31.61 45.91 -29.71
CA TYR A 21 31.48 44.48 -30.01
C TYR A 21 30.77 43.71 -28.89
N ASP A 22 31.21 43.89 -27.64
CA ASP A 22 30.64 43.17 -26.50
C ASP A 22 29.16 43.54 -26.29
N GLU A 23 28.83 44.84 -26.32
CA GLU A 23 27.44 45.30 -26.26
C GLU A 23 26.59 44.74 -27.41
N ALA A 24 27.14 44.65 -28.62
CA ALA A 24 26.44 44.07 -29.76
C ALA A 24 26.16 42.57 -29.56
N GLN A 25 27.10 41.81 -28.99
CA GLN A 25 26.89 40.39 -28.68
C GLN A 25 25.80 40.20 -27.61
N ASP A 26 25.81 41.03 -26.56
CA ASP A 26 24.78 40.99 -25.51
C ASP A 26 23.38 41.24 -26.11
N ARG A 27 23.26 42.25 -26.97
CA ARG A 27 22.00 42.57 -27.68
C ARG A 27 21.55 41.44 -28.60
N ILE A 28 22.48 40.81 -29.33
CA ILE A 28 22.16 39.66 -30.18
C ILE A 28 21.59 38.52 -29.34
N SER A 29 22.20 38.21 -28.19
CA SER A 29 21.70 37.17 -27.29
C SER A 29 20.29 37.48 -26.81
N GLU A 30 20.08 38.69 -26.26
CA GLU A 30 18.78 39.15 -25.75
C GLU A 30 17.68 39.08 -26.81
N TRP A 31 17.96 39.60 -28.01
CA TRP A 31 16.97 39.61 -29.10
C TRP A 31 16.71 38.22 -29.66
N THR A 32 17.73 37.36 -29.69
CA THR A 32 17.58 35.97 -30.12
C THR A 32 16.66 35.21 -29.17
N GLU A 33 16.89 35.31 -27.86
CA GLU A 33 16.02 34.70 -26.84
C GLU A 33 14.60 35.24 -26.92
N ARG A 34 14.43 36.56 -27.05
CA ARG A 34 13.11 37.19 -27.18
C ARG A 34 12.39 36.72 -28.45
N SER A 35 13.10 36.62 -29.57
CA SER A 35 12.53 36.12 -30.83
C SER A 35 12.10 34.66 -30.67
N GLN A 36 12.94 33.81 -30.09
CA GLN A 36 12.60 32.42 -29.84
C GLN A 36 11.38 32.29 -28.93
N ARG A 37 11.30 33.05 -27.85
CA ARG A 37 10.12 33.03 -26.97
C ARG A 37 8.84 33.41 -27.74
N LEU A 38 8.87 34.49 -28.52
CA LEU A 38 7.70 34.90 -29.33
C LEU A 38 7.31 33.86 -30.38
N GLU A 39 8.28 33.14 -30.95
CA GLU A 39 8.05 32.13 -31.98
C GLU A 39 7.52 30.81 -31.39
N PHE A 40 8.03 30.39 -30.22
CA PHE A 40 7.74 29.07 -29.64
C PHE A 40 6.73 29.09 -28.48
N GLN A 41 6.45 30.24 -27.86
CA GLN A 41 5.43 30.33 -26.79
C GLN A 41 4.05 29.87 -27.27
N PRO A 42 3.53 30.27 -28.45
CA PRO A 42 2.22 29.79 -28.91
C PRO A 42 2.17 28.28 -29.15
N ILE A 43 3.31 27.66 -29.46
CA ILE A 43 3.42 26.20 -29.62
C ILE A 43 3.29 25.52 -28.26
N LEU A 44 4.01 26.02 -27.24
CA LEU A 44 3.90 25.51 -25.88
C LEU A 44 2.51 25.72 -25.29
N ASP A 45 1.92 26.91 -25.46
CA ASP A 45 0.57 27.23 -24.99
C ASP A 45 -0.47 26.31 -25.65
N ARG A 46 -0.34 26.06 -26.96
CA ARG A 46 -1.18 25.10 -27.67
C ARG A 46 -1.03 23.69 -27.12
N ALA A 47 0.20 23.23 -26.86
CA ALA A 47 0.43 21.92 -26.27
C ALA A 47 -0.25 21.78 -24.90
N VAL A 48 -0.15 22.82 -24.06
CA VAL A 48 -0.80 22.86 -22.74
C VAL A 48 -2.33 22.84 -22.87
N GLN A 49 -2.91 23.55 -23.83
CA GLN A 49 -4.35 23.51 -24.08
C GLN A 49 -4.80 22.11 -24.49
N ILE A 50 -4.11 21.50 -25.46
CA ILE A 50 -4.41 20.14 -25.93
C ILE A 50 -4.33 19.12 -24.77
N ALA A 51 -3.33 19.24 -23.90
CA ALA A 51 -3.22 18.39 -22.71
C ALA A 51 -4.38 18.59 -21.74
N SER A 52 -4.83 19.84 -21.56
CA SER A 52 -5.96 20.19 -20.70
C SER A 52 -7.29 19.66 -21.26
N ASP A 53 -7.39 19.54 -22.57
CA ASP A 53 -8.53 18.94 -23.27
C ASP A 53 -8.50 17.39 -23.21
N GLY A 54 -7.43 16.79 -22.64
CA GLY A 54 -7.28 15.36 -22.39
C GLY A 54 -6.43 14.60 -23.41
N ASP A 55 -5.99 15.22 -24.51
CA ASP A 55 -5.14 14.57 -25.51
C ASP A 55 -3.65 14.76 -25.18
N LEU A 56 -3.18 14.03 -24.16
CA LEU A 56 -1.78 14.09 -23.73
C LEU A 56 -0.80 13.65 -24.82
N ALA A 57 -1.20 12.70 -25.68
CA ALA A 57 -0.33 12.20 -26.74
C ALA A 57 -0.08 13.27 -27.80
N GLN A 58 -1.11 13.97 -28.24
CA GLN A 58 -0.98 15.09 -29.16
C GLN A 58 -0.23 16.26 -28.50
N ALA A 59 -0.49 16.55 -27.23
CA ALA A 59 0.21 17.60 -26.50
C ALA A 59 1.73 17.36 -26.45
N ILE A 60 2.15 16.12 -26.16
CA ILE A 60 3.56 15.71 -26.21
C ILE A 60 4.15 15.98 -27.59
N SER A 61 3.47 15.53 -28.65
CA SER A 61 3.95 15.71 -30.03
C SER A 61 4.13 17.19 -30.40
N VAL A 62 3.24 18.07 -29.93
CA VAL A 62 3.34 19.52 -30.17
C VAL A 62 4.49 20.13 -29.37
N ALA A 63 4.62 19.81 -28.07
CA ALA A 63 5.69 20.35 -27.24
C ALA A 63 7.09 19.86 -27.65
N GLU A 64 7.22 18.63 -28.18
CA GLU A 64 8.48 18.08 -28.68
C GLU A 64 9.02 18.81 -29.93
N GLN A 65 8.23 19.68 -30.57
CA GLN A 65 8.72 20.59 -31.61
C GLN A 65 9.70 21.64 -31.06
N ILE A 66 9.62 21.93 -29.76
CA ILE A 66 10.58 22.77 -29.04
C ILE A 66 11.79 21.88 -28.73
N LYS A 67 12.84 22.00 -29.55
CA LYS A 67 14.07 21.21 -29.49
C LYS A 67 15.10 21.77 -28.49
N PRO A 68 16.08 20.97 -28.05
CA PRO A 68 17.24 21.45 -27.29
C PRO A 68 17.90 22.66 -27.97
N GLY A 69 18.28 23.67 -27.18
CA GLY A 69 18.87 24.92 -27.67
C GLY A 69 17.86 26.06 -27.92
N ILE A 70 16.55 25.78 -27.80
CA ILE A 70 15.51 26.83 -27.76
C ILE A 70 15.29 27.24 -26.30
N VAL A 71 15.12 28.54 -26.05
CA VAL A 71 14.93 29.11 -24.69
C VAL A 71 13.81 28.44 -23.88
N LEU A 72 12.74 27.97 -24.54
CA LEU A 72 11.60 27.29 -23.92
C LEU A 72 11.77 25.78 -23.73
N TYR A 73 12.87 25.19 -24.20
CA TYR A 73 13.07 23.74 -24.14
C TYR A 73 12.97 23.14 -22.73
N PRO A 74 13.60 23.73 -21.68
CA PRO A 74 13.50 23.17 -20.33
C PRO A 74 12.05 23.08 -19.83
N GLU A 75 11.26 24.12 -20.11
CA GLU A 75 9.84 24.17 -19.73
C GLU A 75 9.01 23.14 -20.52
N ALA A 76 9.20 23.08 -21.84
CA ALA A 76 8.54 22.10 -22.70
C ALA A 76 8.87 20.66 -22.27
N LYS A 77 10.14 20.40 -21.93
CA LYS A 77 10.60 19.08 -21.47
C LYS A 77 9.93 18.67 -20.16
N MET A 78 9.84 19.57 -19.18
CA MET A 78 9.13 19.29 -17.92
C MET A 78 7.67 18.94 -18.15
N LYS A 79 6.98 19.67 -19.05
CA LYS A 79 5.58 19.36 -19.41
C LYS A 79 5.45 17.99 -20.06
N VAL A 80 6.30 17.70 -21.06
CA VAL A 80 6.35 16.40 -21.75
C VAL A 80 6.57 15.26 -20.78
N ASP A 81 7.49 15.41 -19.83
CA ASP A 81 7.78 14.37 -18.83
C ASP A 81 6.58 14.13 -17.91
N GLY A 82 5.90 15.20 -17.47
CA GLY A 82 4.68 15.09 -16.67
C GLY A 82 3.54 14.39 -17.43
N TRP A 83 3.31 14.75 -18.70
CA TRP A 83 2.27 14.10 -19.52
C TRP A 83 2.59 12.64 -19.82
N LYS A 84 3.86 12.30 -20.04
CA LYS A 84 4.29 10.90 -20.20
C LYS A 84 4.03 10.09 -18.94
N ALA A 85 4.29 10.66 -17.76
CA ALA A 85 3.98 10.02 -16.49
C ALA A 85 2.46 9.78 -16.34
N GLU A 86 1.63 10.79 -16.61
CA GLU A 86 0.17 10.65 -16.50
C GLU A 86 -0.41 9.63 -17.49
N LEU A 87 0.14 9.54 -18.71
CA LEU A 87 -0.21 8.48 -19.67
C LEU A 87 0.16 7.09 -19.15
N GLN A 88 1.32 6.96 -18.51
CA GLN A 88 1.75 5.71 -17.91
C GLN A 88 0.85 5.32 -16.73
N ASP A 89 0.47 6.27 -15.90
CA ASP A 89 -0.44 6.05 -14.77
C ASP A 89 -1.84 5.62 -15.25
N THR A 90 -2.36 6.27 -16.30
CA THR A 90 -3.60 5.87 -16.96
C THR A 90 -3.52 4.42 -17.45
N LYS A 91 -2.40 4.07 -18.11
CA LYS A 91 -2.17 2.72 -18.63
C LYS A 91 -2.07 1.70 -17.50
N ASN A 92 -1.37 2.02 -16.41
CA ASN A 92 -1.23 1.13 -15.25
C ASN A 92 -2.60 0.76 -14.67
N VAL A 93 -3.51 1.72 -14.53
CA VAL A 93 -4.88 1.46 -14.06
C VAL A 93 -5.65 0.57 -15.03
N GLN A 94 -5.62 0.88 -16.33
CA GLN A 94 -6.34 0.09 -17.35
C GLN A 94 -5.82 -1.35 -17.42
N ASP A 95 -4.51 -1.54 -17.42
CA ASP A 95 -3.88 -2.86 -17.44
C ASP A 95 -4.21 -3.63 -16.15
N ALA A 96 -4.22 -2.95 -14.99
CA ALA A 96 -4.62 -3.54 -13.73
C ALA A 96 -6.07 -4.07 -13.76
N GLU A 97 -7.02 -3.27 -14.25
CA GLU A 97 -8.42 -3.68 -14.38
C GLU A 97 -8.59 -4.88 -15.32
N ASN A 98 -7.91 -4.86 -16.47
CA ASN A 98 -7.93 -5.97 -17.43
C ASN A 98 -7.38 -7.26 -16.84
N ILE A 99 -6.32 -7.18 -16.03
CA ILE A 99 -5.73 -8.34 -15.37
C ILE A 99 -6.68 -8.88 -14.28
N ALA A 100 -7.21 -7.99 -13.44
CA ALA A 100 -8.13 -8.37 -12.36
C ALA A 100 -9.42 -9.02 -12.85
N ALA A 101 -9.81 -8.80 -14.11
CA ALA A 101 -11.01 -9.37 -14.71
C ALA A 101 -11.07 -10.91 -14.67
N SER A 102 -9.93 -11.60 -14.51
CA SER A 102 -9.92 -13.07 -14.36
C SER A 102 -10.43 -13.56 -13.00
N GLY A 103 -10.51 -12.68 -12.00
CA GLY A 103 -11.08 -13.01 -10.68
C GLY A 103 -10.22 -13.93 -9.80
N THR A 104 -8.97 -14.16 -10.17
CA THR A 104 -8.07 -15.06 -9.43
C THR A 104 -7.16 -14.29 -8.48
N VAL A 105 -6.75 -14.92 -7.38
CA VAL A 105 -5.80 -14.35 -6.40
C VAL A 105 -4.54 -13.80 -7.09
N ASP A 106 -3.94 -14.58 -7.99
CA ASP A 106 -2.72 -14.16 -8.69
C ASP A 106 -2.96 -12.99 -9.65
N SER A 107 -4.17 -12.87 -10.21
CA SER A 107 -4.54 -11.71 -11.02
C SER A 107 -4.74 -10.46 -10.19
N TYR A 108 -5.38 -10.57 -9.02
CA TYR A 108 -5.54 -9.45 -8.09
C TYR A 108 -4.19 -8.96 -7.59
N VAL A 109 -3.26 -9.86 -7.24
CA VAL A 109 -1.90 -9.47 -6.83
C VAL A 109 -1.20 -8.65 -7.93
N LYS A 110 -1.25 -9.11 -9.18
CA LYS A 110 -0.64 -8.39 -10.31
C LYS A 110 -1.33 -7.05 -10.58
N ALA A 111 -2.66 -7.01 -10.50
CA ALA A 111 -3.44 -5.81 -10.70
C ALA A 111 -3.14 -4.76 -9.61
N ILE A 112 -3.13 -5.17 -8.34
CA ILE A 112 -2.72 -4.34 -7.19
C ILE A 112 -1.31 -3.79 -7.40
N GLN A 113 -0.37 -4.61 -7.87
CA GLN A 113 1.00 -4.17 -8.14
C GLN A 113 1.05 -3.06 -9.18
N LEU A 114 0.27 -3.15 -10.27
CA LEU A 114 0.20 -2.09 -11.28
C LEU A 114 -0.49 -0.83 -10.74
N ALA A 115 -1.63 -0.98 -10.06
CA ALA A 115 -2.34 0.14 -9.45
C ALA A 115 -1.47 0.87 -8.41
N SER A 116 -0.62 0.16 -7.68
CA SER A 116 0.29 0.75 -6.68
C SER A 116 1.42 1.60 -7.29
N GLN A 117 1.69 1.43 -8.60
CA GLN A 117 2.70 2.23 -9.31
C GLN A 117 2.17 3.60 -9.74
N VAL A 118 0.85 3.83 -9.64
CA VAL A 118 0.24 5.12 -9.98
C VAL A 118 0.76 6.20 -9.05
N SER A 119 1.27 7.29 -9.62
CA SER A 119 1.85 8.38 -8.85
C SER A 119 0.86 8.94 -7.82
N PRO A 120 1.29 9.27 -6.58
CA PRO A 120 0.43 9.92 -5.58
C PRO A 120 -0.20 11.24 -6.04
N SER A 121 0.43 11.93 -7.00
CA SER A 121 -0.07 13.20 -7.55
C SER A 121 -0.91 13.02 -8.81
N SER A 122 -1.05 11.81 -9.34
CA SER A 122 -1.84 11.55 -10.55
C SER A 122 -3.33 11.73 -10.29
N SER A 123 -4.07 12.18 -11.30
CA SER A 123 -5.53 12.26 -11.23
C SER A 123 -6.17 10.87 -11.05
N TRP A 124 -5.47 9.81 -11.48
CA TRP A 124 -5.90 8.42 -11.39
C TRP A 124 -5.64 7.77 -10.02
N ARG A 125 -4.89 8.44 -9.13
CA ARG A 125 -4.51 7.88 -7.84
C ARG A 125 -5.70 7.43 -7.00
N GLY A 126 -6.74 8.25 -6.92
CA GLY A 126 -7.94 7.90 -6.15
C GLY A 126 -8.68 6.67 -6.70
N ARG A 127 -8.67 6.46 -8.03
CA ARG A 127 -9.21 5.23 -8.64
C ARG A 127 -8.33 4.03 -8.31
N ALA A 128 -7.01 4.17 -8.43
CA ALA A 128 -6.07 3.12 -8.13
C ALA A 128 -6.19 2.65 -6.67
N ASP A 129 -6.27 3.56 -5.70
CA ASP A 129 -6.44 3.23 -4.28
C ASP A 129 -7.75 2.45 -4.02
N ARG A 130 -8.85 2.86 -4.66
CA ARG A 130 -10.12 2.15 -4.55
C ARG A 130 -10.02 0.73 -5.08
N LEU A 131 -9.45 0.55 -6.27
CA LEU A 131 -9.25 -0.77 -6.89
C LEU A 131 -8.36 -1.67 -6.03
N ILE A 132 -7.29 -1.12 -5.45
CA ILE A 132 -6.43 -1.85 -4.51
C ILE A 132 -7.24 -2.34 -3.32
N GLY A 133 -8.12 -1.50 -2.76
CA GLY A 133 -9.01 -1.89 -1.66
C GLY A 133 -9.99 -2.99 -2.05
N GLU A 134 -10.66 -2.85 -3.20
CA GLU A 134 -11.63 -3.82 -3.73
C GLU A 134 -10.98 -5.19 -3.97
N TRP A 135 -9.88 -5.25 -4.72
CA TRP A 135 -9.21 -6.52 -5.00
C TRP A 135 -8.58 -7.15 -3.76
N SER A 136 -8.14 -6.33 -2.80
CA SER A 136 -7.67 -6.84 -1.51
C SER A 136 -8.82 -7.50 -0.72
N GLN A 137 -10.03 -6.95 -0.82
CA GLN A 137 -11.22 -7.54 -0.21
C GLN A 137 -11.60 -8.86 -0.88
N GLU A 138 -11.59 -8.94 -2.21
CA GLU A 138 -11.84 -10.19 -2.94
C GLU A 138 -10.84 -11.30 -2.53
N MET A 139 -9.56 -10.94 -2.37
CA MET A 139 -8.55 -11.88 -1.89
C MET A 139 -8.81 -12.36 -0.45
N LEU A 140 -9.33 -11.48 0.42
CA LEU A 140 -9.75 -11.87 1.77
C LEU A 140 -10.89 -12.89 1.70
N ASP A 141 -11.92 -12.60 0.91
CA ASP A 141 -13.09 -13.45 0.78
C ASP A 141 -12.74 -14.83 0.21
N ILE A 142 -11.86 -14.89 -0.80
CA ILE A 142 -11.31 -16.15 -1.33
C ILE A 142 -10.55 -16.92 -0.25
N GLY A 143 -9.72 -16.24 0.55
CA GLY A 143 -8.97 -16.88 1.63
C GLY A 143 -9.90 -17.44 2.72
N LEU A 144 -10.96 -16.71 3.06
CA LEU A 144 -11.97 -17.18 4.03
C LEU A 144 -12.72 -18.40 3.51
N ASP A 145 -13.11 -18.43 2.23
CA ASP A 145 -13.74 -19.60 1.60
C ASP A 145 -12.81 -20.81 1.58
N GLN A 146 -11.55 -20.60 1.20
CA GLN A 146 -10.51 -21.65 1.20
C GLN A 146 -10.32 -22.30 2.57
N SER A 147 -10.50 -21.54 3.65
CA SER A 147 -10.25 -22.03 5.02
C SER A 147 -11.13 -23.21 5.42
N VAL A 148 -12.26 -23.39 4.74
CA VAL A 148 -13.20 -24.49 4.97
C VAL A 148 -12.61 -25.84 4.57
N TYR A 149 -11.73 -25.88 3.56
CA TYR A 149 -11.22 -27.12 2.98
C TYR A 149 -9.69 -27.20 2.91
N ASP A 150 -8.98 -26.07 2.88
CA ASP A 150 -7.52 -25.97 2.80
C ASP A 150 -7.02 -24.75 3.58
N LEU A 151 -6.81 -24.95 4.89
CA LEU A 151 -6.33 -23.90 5.79
C LEU A 151 -4.93 -23.38 5.41
N PRO A 152 -3.94 -24.22 5.00
CA PRO A 152 -2.67 -23.71 4.47
C PRO A 152 -2.82 -22.81 3.24
N ALA A 153 -3.66 -23.18 2.26
CA ALA A 153 -3.90 -22.34 1.08
C ALA A 153 -4.58 -21.02 1.45
N ALA A 154 -5.56 -21.06 2.35
CA ALA A 154 -6.21 -19.86 2.89
C ALA A 154 -5.20 -18.88 3.49
N ILE A 155 -4.32 -19.36 4.38
CA ILE A 155 -3.25 -18.55 4.97
C ILE A 155 -2.34 -17.96 3.88
N ALA A 156 -1.97 -18.76 2.88
CA ALA A 156 -1.12 -18.30 1.78
C ALA A 156 -1.78 -17.18 0.95
N THR A 157 -3.08 -17.29 0.69
CA THR A 157 -3.87 -16.24 0.02
C THR A 157 -3.93 -14.98 0.87
N LEU A 158 -4.29 -15.07 2.15
CA LEU A 158 -4.39 -13.92 3.05
C LEU A 158 -3.05 -13.18 3.22
N LYS A 159 -1.93 -13.89 3.22
CA LYS A 159 -0.58 -13.30 3.27
C LYS A 159 -0.21 -12.49 2.02
N LYS A 160 -0.88 -12.70 0.89
CA LYS A 160 -0.65 -11.92 -0.34
C LYS A 160 -1.36 -10.56 -0.32
N ILE A 161 -2.29 -10.34 0.62
CA ILE A 161 -3.05 -9.08 0.72
C ILE A 161 -2.09 -7.94 1.12
N PRO A 162 -2.10 -6.81 0.40
CA PRO A 162 -1.19 -5.70 0.65
C PRO A 162 -1.45 -5.01 2.00
N TYR A 163 -0.36 -4.68 2.71
CA TYR A 163 -0.39 -3.89 3.93
C TYR A 163 -1.10 -2.54 3.73
N GLY A 164 -1.75 -2.04 4.78
CA GLY A 164 -2.43 -0.74 4.76
C GLY A 164 -3.85 -0.77 4.19
N THR A 165 -4.32 -1.92 3.72
CA THR A 165 -5.73 -2.11 3.32
C THR A 165 -6.59 -2.57 4.50
N ASN A 166 -7.90 -2.30 4.44
CA ASN A 166 -8.86 -2.81 5.43
C ASN A 166 -8.89 -4.35 5.43
N ALA A 167 -8.82 -4.95 4.25
CA ALA A 167 -8.77 -6.40 4.10
C ALA A 167 -7.53 -7.01 4.80
N PHE A 168 -6.36 -6.37 4.71
CA PHE A 168 -5.18 -6.83 5.43
C PHE A 168 -5.39 -6.77 6.96
N ASN A 169 -5.99 -5.70 7.46
CA ASN A 169 -6.28 -5.56 8.89
C ASN A 169 -7.25 -6.65 9.39
N ALA A 170 -8.21 -7.07 8.56
CA ALA A 170 -9.11 -8.18 8.86
C ALA A 170 -8.44 -9.56 8.71
N ALA A 171 -7.56 -9.73 7.73
CA ALA A 171 -6.84 -10.96 7.44
C ALA A 171 -5.81 -11.31 8.53
N LYS A 172 -5.11 -10.31 9.07
CA LYS A 172 -4.01 -10.49 10.03
C LYS A 172 -4.38 -11.37 11.24
N PRO A 173 -5.47 -11.11 12.01
CA PRO A 173 -5.83 -11.97 13.13
C PRO A 173 -6.20 -13.40 12.70
N GLN A 174 -6.85 -13.57 11.54
CA GLN A 174 -7.21 -14.90 11.02
C GLN A 174 -5.95 -15.74 10.74
N ILE A 175 -4.97 -15.14 10.05
CA ILE A 175 -3.67 -15.79 9.81
C ILE A 175 -3.04 -16.25 11.13
N GLN A 176 -3.01 -15.38 12.15
CA GLN A 176 -2.40 -15.71 13.45
C GLN A 176 -3.12 -16.86 14.15
N THR A 177 -4.44 -16.84 14.17
CA THR A 177 -5.25 -17.90 14.77
C THR A 177 -5.02 -19.24 14.07
N TRP A 178 -5.08 -19.25 12.73
CA TRP A 178 -4.94 -20.47 11.94
C TRP A 178 -3.53 -21.05 12.00
N GLU A 179 -2.49 -20.21 11.98
CA GLU A 179 -1.11 -20.65 12.18
C GLU A 179 -0.92 -21.29 13.55
N GLY A 180 -1.57 -20.77 14.59
CA GLY A 180 -1.55 -21.36 15.93
C GLY A 180 -2.20 -22.74 16.00
N TRP A 181 -3.23 -23.00 15.20
CA TRP A 181 -3.84 -24.34 15.11
C TRP A 181 -2.95 -25.34 14.37
N LEU A 182 -2.24 -24.88 13.34
CA LEU A 182 -1.32 -25.73 12.57
C LEU A 182 -0.02 -26.02 13.35
N ASN A 183 0.41 -25.09 14.21
CA ASN A 183 1.61 -25.20 15.04
C ASN A 183 1.29 -24.91 16.50
N PRO A 184 0.55 -25.80 17.21
CA PRO A 184 0.25 -25.59 18.62
C PRO A 184 1.56 -25.58 19.44
N PRO A 185 1.65 -24.76 20.50
CA PRO A 185 2.80 -24.78 21.38
C PRO A 185 2.99 -26.20 21.95
N PRO A 186 4.25 -26.62 22.22
CA PRO A 186 4.50 -27.89 22.86
C PRO A 186 3.65 -28.01 24.14
N PRO A 187 3.07 -29.19 24.44
CA PRO A 187 2.31 -29.37 25.67
C PRO A 187 3.18 -28.91 26.84
N GLN A 188 2.66 -28.00 27.66
CA GLN A 188 3.32 -27.65 28.91
C GLN A 188 3.50 -28.93 29.73
N PRO A 189 4.63 -29.12 30.44
CA PRO A 189 4.78 -30.25 31.35
C PRO A 189 3.54 -30.31 32.23
N GLU A 190 2.81 -31.43 32.18
CA GLU A 190 1.66 -31.64 33.06
C GLU A 190 2.11 -31.29 34.50
N PRO A 191 1.29 -30.57 35.29
CA PRO A 191 1.59 -30.39 36.71
C PRO A 191 1.89 -31.78 37.27
N GLN A 192 3.13 -32.02 37.72
CA GLN A 192 3.46 -33.28 38.36
C GLN A 192 2.42 -33.49 39.46
N PRO A 193 1.81 -34.70 39.60
CA PRO A 193 0.90 -34.96 40.68
C PRO A 193 1.59 -34.52 41.98
N GLU A 194 0.95 -33.60 42.70
CA GLU A 194 1.47 -33.11 43.98
C GLU A 194 1.89 -34.33 44.81
N PRO A 195 3.09 -34.32 45.44
CA PRO A 195 3.49 -35.43 46.29
C PRO A 195 2.37 -35.66 47.30
N GLN A 196 1.80 -36.87 47.29
CA GLN A 196 0.70 -37.21 48.21
C GLN A 196 1.15 -36.87 49.64
N PRO A 197 0.30 -36.20 50.44
CA PRO A 197 0.66 -35.88 51.81
C PRO A 197 1.06 -37.18 52.51
N GLU A 198 2.27 -37.19 53.09
CA GLU A 198 2.73 -38.34 53.88
C GLU A 198 1.64 -38.70 54.92
N PRO A 199 1.29 -39.98 55.09
CA PRO A 199 0.28 -40.36 56.04
C PRO A 199 0.69 -39.84 57.43
N PRO A 200 -0.26 -39.30 58.22
CA PRO A 200 0.06 -38.75 59.53
C PRO A 200 0.76 -39.83 60.36
N ARG A 201 1.94 -39.51 60.90
CA ARG A 201 2.61 -40.39 61.87
C ARG A 201 1.63 -40.65 63.00
N SER A 202 1.27 -41.92 63.21
CA SER A 202 0.40 -42.30 64.31
C SER A 202 1.15 -42.07 65.62
N ASN A 203 0.77 -41.02 66.35
CA ASN A 203 1.11 -40.88 67.74
C ASN A 203 0.05 -41.61 68.57
N ASP A 204 0.28 -42.91 68.79
CA ASP A 204 -0.30 -43.60 69.95
C ASP A 204 0.77 -43.59 71.05
N TYR A 205 0.60 -42.70 72.01
CA TYR A 205 1.36 -42.68 73.26
C TYR A 205 0.64 -43.54 74.31
N ASN A 206 1.44 -44.26 75.13
CA ASN A 206 1.27 -44.65 76.55
C ASN A 206 2.03 -45.99 76.75
N ASP A 207 2.84 -46.28 77.78
CA ASP A 207 2.96 -45.76 79.16
C ASP A 207 4.22 -46.36 79.84
N TYR A 208 4.65 -45.71 80.94
CA TYR A 208 5.53 -46.10 82.05
C TYR A 208 7.08 -46.17 81.92
N GLY A 209 7.75 -45.20 82.56
CA GLY A 209 8.73 -45.54 83.62
C GLY A 209 10.11 -44.85 83.65
N ASN A 210 10.18 -43.73 84.39
CA ASN A 210 11.18 -43.43 85.44
C ASN A 210 12.56 -42.78 85.14
N TYR A 211 12.91 -41.84 86.03
CA TYR A 211 14.17 -41.14 86.35
C TYR A 211 14.73 -40.14 85.33
N ASP A 212 15.46 -39.07 85.65
CA ASP A 212 15.58 -38.09 86.74
C ASP A 212 16.58 -37.04 86.17
N ASP A 213 16.61 -35.83 86.74
CA ASP A 213 17.65 -34.80 86.63
C ASP A 213 17.79 -33.92 85.35
N GLY A 214 17.57 -32.60 85.54
CA GLY A 214 18.67 -31.63 85.41
C GLY A 214 18.75 -30.67 84.20
N TYR A 215 18.41 -29.40 84.46
CA TYR A 215 19.02 -28.14 83.98
C TYR A 215 18.99 -27.67 82.48
N ASN A 216 18.23 -26.59 82.24
CA ASN A 216 18.66 -25.22 81.86
C ASN A 216 19.07 -24.79 80.41
N TYR A 217 18.61 -23.57 80.07
CA TYR A 217 19.10 -22.50 79.16
C TYR A 217 18.90 -22.49 77.61
N ASN A 218 18.11 -21.49 77.17
CA ASN A 218 18.30 -20.48 76.08
C ASN A 218 18.43 -20.81 74.57
N ASN A 219 17.90 -19.86 73.78
CA ASN A 219 18.18 -19.46 72.38
C ASN A 219 17.65 -20.39 71.27
N GLU A 220 17.29 -19.99 70.05
CA GLU A 220 17.08 -18.74 69.29
C GLU A 220 16.44 -19.16 67.95
N ASP A 221 15.87 -18.19 67.23
CA ASP A 221 15.71 -18.15 65.76
C ASP A 221 14.72 -19.06 65.00
N GLY A 222 13.86 -18.41 64.22
CA GLY A 222 13.94 -18.63 62.76
C GLY A 222 12.64 -18.79 61.97
N TYR A 223 12.46 -17.85 61.04
CA TYR A 223 11.82 -17.96 59.71
C TYR A 223 10.32 -17.68 59.52
N GLN A 224 10.10 -16.51 58.88
CA GLN A 224 8.95 -16.18 58.04
C GLN A 224 9.02 -16.91 56.69
N ASP A 225 7.88 -17.24 56.10
CA ASP A 225 7.74 -17.36 54.65
C ASP A 225 6.50 -16.60 54.17
N TYR A 226 6.73 -15.66 53.25
CA TYR A 226 5.74 -14.89 52.51
C TYR A 226 5.85 -15.34 51.05
N ASN A 227 4.87 -16.10 50.55
CA ASN A 227 4.46 -15.94 49.15
C ASN A 227 3.08 -16.53 48.88
N SER A 228 2.10 -15.65 48.64
CA SER A 228 0.82 -15.99 48.02
C SER A 228 0.87 -15.54 46.56
N GLN A 229 0.76 -16.46 45.61
CA GLN A 229 0.50 -16.17 44.19
C GLN A 229 -1.02 -16.26 43.93
N PRO A 230 -1.65 -15.29 43.23
CA PRO A 230 -3.07 -15.31 42.95
C PRO A 230 -3.42 -16.21 41.74
N TYR A 231 -4.61 -16.82 41.83
CA TYR A 231 -5.27 -17.69 40.86
C TYR A 231 -5.29 -17.15 39.41
N GLN A 232 -5.01 -18.04 38.43
CA GLN A 232 -5.33 -17.84 37.01
C GLN A 232 -6.66 -18.55 36.68
N PRO A 233 -7.59 -17.94 35.92
CA PRO A 233 -8.85 -18.59 35.56
C PRO A 233 -8.67 -19.63 34.44
N ILE A 234 -9.34 -20.77 34.62
CA ILE A 234 -9.54 -21.86 33.66
C ILE A 234 -9.94 -21.36 32.26
N GLN A 235 -9.16 -21.75 31.25
CA GLN A 235 -9.48 -21.60 29.83
C GLN A 235 -10.73 -22.42 29.51
N GLN A 236 -11.85 -21.76 29.24
CA GLN A 236 -13.03 -22.41 28.67
C GLN A 236 -12.70 -22.84 27.23
N THR A 237 -12.97 -24.09 26.89
CA THR A 237 -13.02 -24.55 25.50
C THR A 237 -14.14 -23.79 24.77
N PRO A 238 -13.88 -23.03 23.70
CA PRO A 238 -14.96 -22.40 22.95
C PRO A 238 -15.55 -23.39 21.95
N THR A 239 -16.86 -23.58 22.09
CA THR A 239 -17.75 -24.28 21.17
C THR A 239 -17.69 -23.71 19.75
N LEU A 240 -17.75 -24.60 18.76
CA LEU A 240 -17.97 -24.26 17.34
C LEU A 240 -19.24 -23.39 17.25
N GLN A 241 -19.11 -22.12 16.88
CA GLN A 241 -20.28 -21.29 16.55
C GLN A 241 -20.88 -21.79 15.22
N PRO A 242 -22.21 -21.95 15.15
CA PRO A 242 -22.87 -22.42 13.94
C PRO A 242 -22.78 -21.41 12.81
N GLN A 243 -22.58 -21.97 11.62
CA GLN A 243 -22.63 -21.37 10.28
C GLN A 243 -23.73 -20.29 10.16
N ILE A 244 -23.33 -19.07 9.81
CA ILE A 244 -24.26 -18.11 9.20
C ILE A 244 -24.38 -18.49 7.72
N SER A 245 -25.51 -19.09 7.36
CA SER A 245 -25.89 -19.28 5.96
C SER A 245 -26.27 -17.94 5.32
N PRO A 246 -25.90 -17.68 4.06
CA PRO A 246 -26.25 -16.45 3.35
C PRO A 246 -27.65 -16.55 2.73
N SER A 247 -28.62 -15.76 3.19
CA SER A 247 -29.81 -15.37 2.40
C SER A 247 -30.60 -14.23 3.06
N GLU A 248 -30.85 -13.17 2.26
CA GLU A 248 -31.99 -12.22 2.32
C GLU A 248 -32.05 -11.28 3.55
N ILE A 249 -31.96 -9.94 3.48
CA ILE A 249 -32.56 -8.95 2.58
C ILE A 249 -31.75 -7.63 2.65
N TYR A 250 -31.37 -7.07 1.49
CA TYR A 250 -31.46 -5.62 1.27
C TYR A 250 -31.70 -5.37 -0.24
N ASN A 251 -32.99 -5.38 -0.62
CA ASN A 251 -33.46 -4.65 -1.78
C ASN A 251 -33.89 -3.27 -1.28
N ASP A 252 -33.15 -2.22 -1.64
CA ASP A 252 -33.70 -1.13 -2.45
C ASP A 252 -32.61 -0.13 -2.88
N SER A 253 -32.70 0.33 -4.13
CA SER A 253 -31.97 1.46 -4.77
C SER A 253 -30.53 1.13 -5.26
N VAL A 254 -30.13 1.18 -6.53
CA VAL A 254 -30.65 1.79 -7.77
C VAL A 254 -30.04 1.04 -8.96
N GLU A 255 -30.84 0.77 -10.01
CA GLU A 255 -30.36 0.34 -11.32
C GLU A 255 -29.35 1.33 -11.92
N LEU A 256 -28.09 0.93 -12.14
CA LEU A 256 -27.27 1.48 -13.24
C LEU A 256 -25.99 0.66 -13.43
N ASN A 257 -26.04 -0.32 -14.35
CA ASN A 257 -25.04 -0.50 -15.41
C ASN A 257 -25.33 -1.78 -16.21
N LYS A 258 -26.07 -1.60 -17.31
CA LYS A 258 -26.05 -2.55 -18.43
C LYS A 258 -24.73 -2.33 -19.21
N PRO A 259 -24.13 -3.38 -19.80
CA PRO A 259 -22.95 -3.24 -20.63
C PRO A 259 -23.26 -2.38 -21.87
N ILE A 260 -22.53 -1.28 -22.05
CA ILE A 260 -22.62 -0.47 -23.27
C ILE A 260 -22.01 -1.30 -24.40
N THR A 261 -22.88 -1.82 -25.26
CA THR A 261 -22.50 -2.45 -26.52
C THR A 261 -22.00 -1.36 -27.46
N VAL A 262 -20.72 -1.42 -27.83
CA VAL A 262 -20.12 -0.52 -28.82
C VAL A 262 -20.69 -0.85 -30.20
N ASN A 263 -21.67 -0.08 -30.65
CA ASN A 263 -22.11 -0.11 -32.05
C ASN A 263 -21.41 1.01 -32.83
N LYS A 264 -20.46 0.58 -33.67
CA LYS A 264 -19.96 1.34 -34.82
C LYS A 264 -21.14 1.68 -35.74
N VAL A 265 -21.32 2.96 -36.07
CA VAL A 265 -22.03 3.36 -37.29
C VAL A 265 -21.31 4.55 -37.92
N SER A 266 -20.61 4.23 -39.01
CA SER A 266 -20.32 5.10 -40.13
C SER A 266 -21.61 5.75 -40.63
N ASP A 267 -21.63 7.07 -40.87
CA ASP A 267 -22.14 7.68 -42.13
C ASP A 267 -22.47 9.19 -42.03
N ILE A 268 -21.77 9.96 -42.88
CA ILE A 268 -22.26 10.99 -43.82
C ILE A 268 -22.87 12.30 -43.26
N ARG A 269 -22.12 13.41 -43.27
CA ARG A 269 -22.11 14.48 -44.31
C ARG A 269 -21.09 15.57 -44.02
#